data_AF-A0A8T5QK69-F1
#
_entry.id   AF-A0A8T5QK69-F1
#
_cell.length_a   1.000
_cell.length_b   1.000
_cell.length_c   1.000
_cell.angle_alpha   90.00
_cell.angle_beta   90.00
_cell.angle_gamma   90.00
#
_symmetry.space_group_name_H-M   'P 1'
#
loop_
_entity.id
_entity.type
_entity.pdbx_description
1 polymer ?
#
loop_
_entity_poly.entity_id
_entity_poly.type
_entity_poly.pdbx_seq_one_letter_code
_entity_poly.pdbx_strand_id
1 'polypeptide(L)'
;MVECEQCGNEPIEEDVYCRQCGAELPNSTMNCECGADVLSDDNYCHQCGAAFDGVVEEPAHEEEEGDEESDEDTEEESENQNQIF
;
A
#
# COMPACT_ATOMS: atom_id res chain seq x y z
N MET A 1 13.09 12.73 22.21
CA MET A 1 13.47 13.17 20.86
C MET A 1 14.26 12.04 20.28
N VAL A 2 13.64 11.24 19.41
CA VAL A 2 14.36 10.24 18.63
C VAL A 2 14.93 11.03 17.46
N GLU A 3 16.23 10.94 17.21
CA GLU A 3 16.90 11.58 16.09
C GLU A 3 17.51 10.50 15.21
N CYS A 4 17.61 10.75 13.90
CA CYS A 4 18.26 9.81 13.01
C CYS A 4 19.74 9.67 13.37
N GLU A 5 20.17 8.49 13.83
CA GLU A 5 21.56 8.25 14.23
C GLU A 5 22.56 8.42 13.07
N GLN A 6 22.10 8.36 11.82
CA GLN A 6 22.95 8.51 10.64
C GLN A 6 23.19 9.96 10.23
N CYS A 7 22.22 10.85 10.40
CA CYS A 7 22.32 12.22 9.89
C CYS A 7 21.85 13.31 10.84
N GLY A 8 21.38 12.96 12.04
CA GLY A 8 20.87 13.89 13.06
C GLY A 8 19.58 14.60 12.68
N ASN A 9 18.88 14.15 11.62
CA ASN A 9 17.59 14.72 11.27
C ASN A 9 16.52 14.22 12.25
N GLU A 10 15.59 15.11 12.63
CA GLU A 10 14.46 14.76 13.48
C GLU A 10 13.36 14.10 12.62
N PRO A 11 13.11 12.78 12.79
CA PRO A 11 12.03 12.09 12.12
C PRO A 11 10.67 12.49 12.71
N ILE A 12 9.62 12.38 11.90
CA ILE A 12 8.25 12.55 12.37
C ILE A 12 7.84 11.25 13.09
N GLU A 13 6.94 11.34 14.08
CA GLU A 13 6.34 10.16 14.69
C GLU A 13 5.75 9.29 13.56
N GLU A 14 6.05 7.99 13.53
CA GLU A 14 5.66 7.02 12.47
C GLU A 14 6.59 6.93 11.24
N ASP A 15 7.62 7.77 11.09
CA ASP A 15 8.57 7.62 9.97
C ASP A 15 9.38 6.33 10.08
N VAL A 16 9.23 5.43 9.09
CA VAL A 16 10.00 4.19 9.05
C VAL A 16 11.46 4.41 8.63
N TYR A 17 11.65 5.36 7.72
CA TYR A 17 12.93 5.70 7.13
C TYR A 17 13.18 7.21 7.24
N CYS A 18 14.43 7.59 7.43
CA CYS A 18 14.82 8.98 7.49
C CYS A 18 14.65 9.64 6.13
N ARG A 19 13.76 10.63 6.05
CA ARG A 19 13.48 11.39 4.82
C ARG A 19 14.70 12.12 4.23
N GLN A 20 15.73 12.36 5.03
CA GLN A 20 16.94 13.06 4.59
C GLN A 20 18.02 12.13 4.03
N CYS A 21 18.25 10.97 4.65
CA CYS A 21 19.38 10.08 4.30
C CYS A 21 18.96 8.67 3.90
N GLY A 22 17.68 8.31 4.04
CA GLY A 22 17.12 6.99 3.72
C GLY A 22 17.47 5.90 4.75
N ALA A 23 18.11 6.24 5.87
CA ALA A 23 18.42 5.26 6.91
C ALA A 23 17.16 4.78 7.63
N GLU A 24 17.09 3.48 7.94
CA GLU A 24 16.04 2.94 8.80
C GLU A 24 16.07 3.62 10.16
N LEU A 25 14.90 4.13 10.56
CA LEU A 25 14.72 4.71 11.88
C LEU A 25 14.38 3.59 12.87
N PRO A 26 14.74 3.74 14.15
CA PRO A 26 14.33 2.79 15.18
C PRO A 26 12.81 2.94 15.37
N ASN A 27 12.05 2.22 14.54
CA ASN A 27 10.59 2.26 14.58
C ASN A 27 10.10 1.70 15.88
N SER A 28 9.00 2.31 16.32
CA SER A 28 8.28 2.14 17.57
C SER A 28 7.80 0.70 17.76
N THR A 29 8.74 -0.21 17.98
CA THR A 29 8.44 -1.57 18.35
C THR A 29 7.80 -1.51 19.74
N MET A 30 6.57 -1.97 19.82
CA MET A 30 5.78 -1.97 21.03
C MET A 30 5.87 -3.35 21.68
N ASN A 31 6.03 -3.37 23.01
CA ASN A 31 6.05 -4.62 23.75
C ASN A 31 4.62 -5.02 24.10
N CYS A 32 4.16 -6.15 23.55
CA CYS A 32 2.89 -6.75 23.92
C CYS A 32 2.87 -7.18 25.39
N GLU A 33 1.71 -7.18 26.05
CA GLU A 33 1.55 -7.71 27.41
C GLU A 33 1.99 -9.19 27.54
N CYS A 34 2.01 -9.94 26.44
CA CYS A 34 2.52 -11.31 26.42
C CYS A 34 4.05 -11.42 26.41
N GLY A 35 4.77 -10.29 26.28
CA GLY A 35 6.24 -10.21 26.21
C GLY A 35 6.81 -10.36 24.80
N ALA A 36 5.98 -10.28 23.76
CA ALA A 36 6.43 -10.28 22.37
C ALA A 36 6.68 -8.84 21.89
N ASP A 37 7.73 -8.66 21.09
CA ASP A 37 7.98 -7.43 20.35
C ASP A 37 7.06 -7.36 19.12
N VAL A 38 6.28 -6.30 19.00
CA VAL A 38 5.29 -6.09 17.94
C VAL A 38 5.57 -4.76 17.24
N LEU A 39 5.40 -4.72 15.92
CA LEU A 39 5.61 -3.48 15.17
C LEU A 39 4.47 -2.48 15.46
N SER A 40 4.75 -1.18 15.40
CA SER A 40 3.73 -0.14 15.56
C SER A 40 2.61 -0.23 14.51
N ASP A 41 2.93 -0.71 13.31
CA ASP A 41 1.97 -0.93 12.22
C ASP A 41 1.11 -2.20 12.40
N ASP A 42 1.52 -3.11 13.28
CA ASP A 42 0.78 -4.34 13.52
C ASP A 42 -0.45 -4.06 14.40
N ASN A 43 -1.62 -4.33 13.85
CA ASN A 43 -2.89 -4.21 14.57
C ASN A 43 -3.10 -5.34 15.59
N TYR A 44 -2.33 -6.43 15.49
CA TYR A 44 -2.48 -7.61 16.34
C TYR A 44 -1.12 -8.21 16.70
N CYS A 45 -1.00 -8.70 17.93
CA CYS A 45 0.18 -9.46 18.34
C CYS A 45 0.20 -10.81 17.61
N HIS A 46 1.26 -11.07 16.84
CA HIS A 46 1.47 -12.35 16.16
C HIS A 46 1.57 -13.56 17.12
N GLN A 47 1.93 -13.33 18.39
CA GLN A 47 2.13 -14.39 19.36
C GLN A 47 0.89 -14.71 20.21
N CYS A 48 0.15 -13.71 20.67
CA CYS A 48 -1.02 -13.93 21.54
C CYS A 48 -2.37 -13.52 20.92
N GLY A 49 -2.35 -12.84 19.77
CA GLY A 49 -3.56 -12.35 19.10
C GLY A 49 -4.23 -11.15 19.77
N ALA A 50 -3.60 -10.52 20.76
CA ALA A 50 -4.10 -9.27 21.35
C ALA A 50 -4.14 -8.16 20.29
N ALA A 51 -5.24 -7.42 20.24
CA ALA A 51 -5.37 -6.27 19.34
C ALA A 51 -4.68 -5.04 19.94
N PHE A 52 -3.97 -4.30 19.10
CA PHE A 52 -3.45 -2.98 19.38
C PHE A 52 -4.27 -1.97 18.58
N ASP A 53 -4.64 -0.87 19.21
CA ASP A 53 -5.37 0.23 18.57
C ASP A 53 -4.35 1.04 17.74
N GLY A 54 -3.84 0.41 16.67
CA GLY A 54 -2.95 1.04 15.69
C GLY A 54 -3.82 1.74 14.66
N VAL A 55 -3.70 3.07 14.60
CA VAL A 55 -4.38 3.87 13.57
C VAL A 55 -4.00 3.34 12.20
N VAL A 56 -4.98 2.82 11.47
CA VAL A 56 -4.83 2.42 10.08
C VAL A 56 -4.53 3.68 9.26
N GLU A 57 -3.26 3.93 8.95
CA GLU A 57 -2.95 4.82 7.83
C GLU A 57 -3.46 4.13 6.57
N GLU A 58 -4.50 4.72 5.97
CA GLU A 58 -5.07 4.25 4.72
C GLU A 58 -3.95 4.14 3.67
N PRO A 59 -3.72 2.97 3.05
CA PRO A 59 -2.81 2.91 1.93
C PRO A 59 -3.39 3.82 0.85
N ALA A 60 -2.60 4.80 0.40
CA ALA A 60 -2.87 5.54 -0.83
C ALA A 60 -2.91 4.53 -1.97
N HIS A 61 -4.08 3.93 -2.20
CA HIS A 61 -4.38 3.10 -3.33
C HIS A 61 -4.42 4.04 -4.53
N GLU A 62 -3.28 4.19 -5.21
CA GLU A 62 -3.20 4.78 -6.53
C GLU A 62 -4.10 3.95 -7.45
N GLU A 63 -5.31 4.45 -7.70
CA GLU A 63 -6.18 3.93 -8.73
C GLU A 63 -5.55 4.27 -10.09
N GLU A 64 -4.67 3.40 -10.58
CA GLU A 64 -4.32 3.37 -12.00
C GLU A 64 -5.54 2.87 -12.78
N GLU A 65 -6.45 3.78 -13.12
CA GLU A 65 -7.51 3.51 -14.09
C GLU A 65 -6.89 3.50 -15.50
N GLY A 66 -6.56 2.28 -15.94
CA GLY A 66 -6.04 2.00 -17.27
C GLY A 66 -7.05 2.26 -18.37
N ASP A 67 -6.53 2.82 -19.46
CA ASP A 67 -7.13 2.94 -20.79
C ASP A 67 -7.86 1.68 -21.27
N GLU A 68 -9.14 1.83 -21.63
CA GLU A 68 -9.84 0.92 -22.53
C GLU A 68 -10.19 1.65 -23.83
N GLU A 69 -9.20 1.78 -24.71
CA GLU A 69 -9.41 2.04 -26.13
C GLU A 69 -10.17 0.83 -26.71
N SER A 70 -11.45 1.01 -27.03
CA SER A 70 -12.26 0.00 -27.72
C SER A 70 -12.48 0.44 -29.17
N ASP A 71 -11.51 0.10 -30.02
CA ASP A 71 -11.67 0.03 -31.47
C ASP A 71 -12.58 -1.17 -31.80
N GLU A 72 -13.88 -0.94 -31.97
CA GLU A 72 -14.76 -1.93 -32.64
C GLU A 72 -14.63 -1.77 -34.16
N ASP A 73 -13.58 -2.37 -34.71
CA ASP A 73 -13.55 -2.87 -36.07
C ASP A 73 -14.44 -4.12 -36.15
N THR A 74 -15.58 -4.04 -36.84
CA THR A 74 -16.21 -5.23 -37.41
C THR A 74 -16.28 -5.06 -38.91
N GLU A 75 -15.45 -5.88 -39.55
CA GLU A 75 -15.27 -6.00 -40.98
C GLU A 75 -16.53 -6.51 -41.69
N GLU A 76 -16.51 -6.26 -42.98
CA GLU A 76 -17.41 -6.65 -44.07
C GLU A 76 -17.85 -8.14 -43.96
N GLU A 77 -19.01 -8.55 -44.50
CA GLU A 77 -18.99 -9.20 -45.80
C GLU A 77 -20.36 -9.23 -46.52
N SER A 78 -20.22 -8.98 -47.80
CA SER A 78 -21.08 -9.08 -48.97
C SER A 78 -21.93 -10.36 -49.11
N GLU A 79 -22.96 -10.23 -49.95
CA GLU A 79 -23.58 -11.28 -50.79
C GLU A 79 -24.57 -12.29 -50.14
N ASN A 80 -25.87 -12.10 -50.43
CA ASN A 80 -26.57 -13.17 -51.15
C ASN A 80 -27.68 -12.65 -52.06
N GLN A 81 -27.67 -13.23 -53.26
CA GLN A 81 -28.55 -12.99 -54.38
C GLN A 81 -29.91 -13.68 -54.15
N ASN A 82 -30.91 -13.26 -54.96
CA ASN A 82 -32.03 -14.06 -55.46
C ASN A 82 -33.42 -13.90 -54.76
N GLN A 83 -34.34 -13.16 -55.41
CA GLN A 83 -35.56 -13.70 -56.09
C GLN A 83 -36.74 -12.69 -56.13
N ILE A 84 -37.02 -12.21 -57.34
CA ILE A 84 -38.34 -12.14 -58.02
C ILE A 84 -39.59 -12.01 -57.12
N PHE A 85 -40.32 -10.90 -57.25
CA PHE A 85 -41.74 -10.82 -57.67
C PHE A 85 -42.14 -9.38 -58.03
#